data_AF-A0A7X7TCV2-F1
#
_entry.id   AF-A0A7X7TCV2-F1
#
_cell.length_a   1.000
_cell.length_b   1.000
_cell.length_c   1.000
_cell.angle_alpha   90.00
_cell.angle_beta   90.00
_cell.angle_gamma   90.00
#
_symmetry.space_group_name_H-M   'P 1'
#
loop_
_entity.id
_entity.type
_entity.pdbx_description
1 polymer ?
#
loop_
_entity_poly.entity_id
_entity_poly.type
_entity_poly.pdbx_seq_one_letter_code
_entity_poly.pdbx_strand_id
1 'polypeptide(L)'
;GKQIAIADDPKTGEPAAFDGEKGTFIIAAPDKNAPGFLSKGFLVDSGKGYLQFSGTKDFFLKGGADSPENLLAFADFDATFDTEGLNREGEAKGREFIHHYRPHEQDWKPGDPSWKGGKGKGLIGAFNYLADQGMNSVYFITYNLDGGDGKDVWPWTDPKERFRFDCSKLDQWNIVFDHADRLGILLHNIGQEQENDQGLDGGELGPQRKLYYRELVARFAHHRGWVWNLGEENTNSDAQRKAFARYIHDLDPYDHPVVVHTFPGQYEQVYRPLLGYEWLQGVSLQTMDTHEQTVKWATESTKAGRRWLVFLDEVAQADIGVKPDADDPAHDEIRSRHLWGNLMGGGAGVEWYFGYKYPNNDLNCEDWRSRDQMWRQTRIALDFFHQYLPFRELVPADSCVEAGSFCLAKEGSFYAIYLPKGGSTHLDLGDNAADFRIRWFNPRQGGGLVSGSIEVLRGPGKQTLGLPPADPEKDWVVLVER
;
A
#
# COMPACT_ATOMS: atom_id res chain seq x y z
N GLY A 1 -19.85 -0.20 33.42
CA GLY A 1 -19.96 1.24 33.73
C GLY A 1 -20.02 2.08 32.47
N LYS A 2 -20.27 3.39 32.57
CA LYS A 2 -20.22 4.32 31.42
C LYS A 2 -18.77 4.40 30.90
N GLN A 3 -18.58 4.27 29.58
CA GLN A 3 -17.26 4.34 28.91
C GLN A 3 -16.20 3.31 29.38
N ILE A 4 -16.62 2.22 30.05
CA ILE A 4 -15.67 1.23 30.57
C ILE A 4 -14.83 0.58 29.46
N ALA A 5 -15.41 0.36 28.28
CA ALA A 5 -14.75 -0.28 27.14
C ALA A 5 -13.61 0.55 26.53
N ILE A 6 -13.51 1.84 26.86
CA ILE A 6 -12.50 2.78 26.33
C ILE A 6 -11.67 3.42 27.44
N ALA A 7 -11.74 2.88 28.66
CA ALA A 7 -10.93 3.35 29.78
C ALA A 7 -9.48 2.88 29.60
N ASP A 8 -8.54 3.80 29.85
CA ASP A 8 -7.10 3.53 29.75
C ASP A 8 -6.53 2.98 31.08
N ASP A 9 -7.18 3.27 32.22
CA ASP A 9 -6.79 2.72 33.54
C ASP A 9 -7.39 1.32 33.75
N PRO A 10 -6.56 0.25 33.83
CA PRO A 10 -7.03 -1.13 34.04
C PRO A 10 -7.71 -1.34 35.40
N LYS A 11 -7.63 -0.39 36.33
CA LYS A 11 -8.36 -0.42 37.62
C LYS A 11 -9.77 0.17 37.53
N THR A 12 -10.17 0.69 36.38
CA THR A 12 -11.52 1.21 36.18
C THR A 12 -12.51 0.04 36.10
N GLY A 13 -13.64 0.15 36.80
CA GLY A 13 -14.73 -0.84 36.76
C GLY A 13 -14.57 -1.99 37.76
N GLU A 14 -15.37 -3.03 37.57
CA GLU A 14 -15.33 -4.26 38.37
C GLU A 14 -15.06 -5.44 37.43
N PRO A 15 -14.26 -6.43 37.85
CA PRO A 15 -14.03 -7.66 37.10
C PRO A 15 -15.33 -8.34 36.64
N ALA A 16 -15.31 -8.89 35.42
CA ALA A 16 -16.41 -9.65 34.84
C ALA A 16 -15.99 -11.10 34.56
N ALA A 17 -16.79 -11.85 33.80
CA ALA A 17 -16.46 -13.23 33.44
C ALA A 17 -15.08 -13.32 32.78
N PHE A 18 -14.36 -14.39 33.13
CA PHE A 18 -12.99 -14.70 32.71
C PHE A 18 -11.86 -13.83 33.31
N ASP A 19 -12.14 -12.93 34.27
CA ASP A 19 -11.07 -12.22 34.99
C ASP A 19 -10.21 -13.18 35.82
N GLY A 20 -8.89 -13.05 35.68
CA GLY A 20 -7.92 -13.88 36.39
C GLY A 20 -7.84 -15.34 35.93
N GLU A 21 -8.61 -15.75 34.91
CA GLU A 21 -8.50 -17.07 34.31
C GLU A 21 -7.12 -17.28 33.69
N LYS A 22 -6.62 -18.51 33.77
CA LYS A 22 -5.26 -18.87 33.31
C LYS A 22 -5.30 -20.14 32.47
N GLY A 23 -4.47 -20.16 31.44
CA GLY A 23 -4.23 -21.32 30.60
C GLY A 23 -2.78 -21.37 30.13
N THR A 24 -2.41 -22.47 29.49
CA THR A 24 -1.08 -22.66 28.90
C THR A 24 -1.21 -23.37 27.56
N PHE A 25 -0.42 -22.96 26.58
CA PHE A 25 -0.28 -23.62 25.29
C PHE A 25 1.20 -23.62 24.89
N ILE A 26 1.56 -24.41 23.89
CA ILE A 26 2.95 -24.53 23.41
C ILE A 26 3.08 -23.73 22.11
N ILE A 27 4.06 -22.84 22.05
CA ILE A 27 4.45 -22.15 20.81
C ILE A 27 5.55 -22.97 20.15
N ALA A 28 5.23 -23.61 19.04
CA ALA A 28 6.21 -24.35 18.24
C ALA A 28 7.10 -23.40 17.42
N ALA A 29 8.20 -23.92 16.88
CA ALA A 29 8.99 -23.20 15.88
C ALA A 29 8.13 -22.89 14.63
N PRO A 30 8.40 -21.78 13.92
CA PRO A 30 7.64 -21.43 12.72
C PRO A 30 7.81 -22.50 11.64
N ASP A 31 6.70 -22.86 10.98
CA ASP A 31 6.73 -23.70 9.79
C ASP A 31 7.21 -22.88 8.60
N LYS A 32 8.43 -23.16 8.14
CA LYS A 32 9.05 -22.46 7.01
C LYS A 32 8.34 -22.73 5.68
N ASN A 33 7.50 -23.76 5.60
CA ASN A 33 6.70 -24.09 4.42
C ASN A 33 5.27 -23.53 4.50
N ALA A 34 4.93 -22.81 5.57
CA ALA A 34 3.61 -22.19 5.70
C ALA A 34 3.39 -21.15 4.58
N PRO A 35 2.16 -21.02 4.08
CA PRO A 35 1.86 -20.18 2.93
C PRO A 35 1.96 -18.68 3.27
N GLY A 36 2.27 -17.86 2.27
CA GLY A 36 2.23 -16.40 2.34
C GLY A 36 3.08 -15.83 3.48
N PHE A 37 2.48 -14.96 4.28
CA PHE A 37 3.14 -14.32 5.42
C PHE A 37 3.28 -15.24 6.63
N LEU A 38 2.55 -16.37 6.69
CA LEU A 38 2.56 -17.28 7.83
C LEU A 38 3.97 -17.86 8.11
N SER A 39 4.80 -18.02 7.08
CA SER A 39 6.20 -18.45 7.20
C SER A 39 7.19 -17.31 7.47
N LYS A 40 6.76 -16.06 7.37
CA LYS A 40 7.62 -14.87 7.39
C LYS A 40 7.54 -14.05 8.69
N GLY A 41 6.39 -14.05 9.35
CA GLY A 41 6.10 -13.22 10.53
C GLY A 41 5.45 -11.88 10.15
N PHE A 42 5.32 -10.97 11.11
CA PHE A 42 4.71 -9.64 10.93
C PHE A 42 5.58 -8.71 10.06
N LEU A 43 4.96 -7.92 9.19
CA LEU A 43 5.57 -6.79 8.51
C LEU A 43 5.62 -5.60 9.45
N VAL A 44 6.83 -5.08 9.68
CA VAL A 44 7.08 -3.95 10.57
C VAL A 44 7.91 -2.90 9.85
N ASP A 45 7.86 -1.65 10.31
CA ASP A 45 8.77 -0.60 9.83
C ASP A 45 10.22 -0.95 10.20
N SER A 46 11.10 -1.04 9.20
CA SER A 46 12.52 -1.30 9.42
C SER A 46 13.31 -0.08 9.92
N GLY A 47 12.69 1.10 9.91
CA GLY A 47 13.33 2.40 10.14
C GLY A 47 14.22 2.86 8.98
N LYS A 48 14.24 2.11 7.86
CA LYS A 48 15.07 2.36 6.67
C LYS A 48 14.24 2.75 5.44
N GLY A 49 12.99 3.15 5.63
CA GLY A 49 12.07 3.52 4.55
C GLY A 49 11.45 2.33 3.83
N TYR A 50 11.53 1.13 4.39
CA TYR A 50 10.95 -0.09 3.83
C TYR A 50 10.34 -0.95 4.93
N LEU A 51 9.33 -1.74 4.57
CA LEU A 51 8.80 -2.78 5.46
C LEU A 51 9.77 -3.97 5.52
N GLN A 52 9.78 -4.67 6.65
CA GLN A 52 10.58 -5.86 6.86
C GLN A 52 9.80 -6.91 7.65
N PHE A 53 9.91 -8.18 7.26
CA PHE A 53 9.36 -9.29 8.03
C PHE A 53 10.13 -9.49 9.33
N SER A 54 9.42 -9.48 10.45
CA SER A 54 9.97 -9.68 11.80
C SER A 54 10.62 -11.05 12.00
N GLY A 55 10.12 -12.10 11.32
CA GLY A 55 10.65 -13.45 11.40
C GLY A 55 11.84 -13.68 10.48
N THR A 56 11.68 -13.52 9.16
CA THR A 56 12.74 -13.83 8.18
C THR A 56 13.75 -12.70 7.97
N LYS A 57 13.39 -11.46 8.32
CA LYS A 57 14.16 -10.24 8.04
C LYS A 57 14.23 -9.87 6.55
N ASP A 58 13.41 -10.49 5.72
CA ASP A 58 13.28 -10.09 4.32
C ASP A 58 12.59 -8.73 4.23
N PHE A 59 13.06 -7.88 3.32
CA PHE A 59 12.43 -6.59 3.02
C PHE A 59 11.25 -6.79 2.07
N PHE A 60 10.31 -5.85 2.13
CA PHE A 60 9.07 -5.89 1.37
C PHE A 60 8.84 -4.57 0.63
N LEU A 61 8.44 -4.69 -0.63
CA LEU A 61 7.93 -3.60 -1.46
C LEU A 61 6.50 -3.94 -1.83
N LYS A 62 5.59 -2.99 -1.62
CA LYS A 62 4.18 -3.21 -1.94
C LYS A 62 3.89 -2.94 -3.42
N GLY A 63 2.98 -3.71 -3.99
CA GLY A 63 2.43 -3.57 -5.34
C GLY A 63 1.04 -4.16 -5.34
N GLY A 64 0.01 -3.33 -5.52
CA GLY A 64 -1.35 -3.76 -5.21
C GLY A 64 -2.46 -2.90 -5.78
N ALA A 65 -3.67 -3.24 -5.39
CA ALA A 65 -4.88 -2.51 -5.77
C ALA A 65 -5.19 -1.43 -4.73
N ASP A 66 -5.42 -0.20 -5.19
CA ASP A 66 -5.98 0.89 -4.37
C ASP A 66 -7.51 0.96 -4.50
N SER A 67 -8.05 0.24 -5.48
CA SER A 67 -9.48 0.23 -5.83
C SER A 67 -10.02 -1.21 -5.91
N PRO A 68 -11.28 -1.46 -5.55
CA PRO A 68 -12.22 -0.46 -5.08
C PRO A 68 -12.03 -0.11 -3.60
N GLU A 69 -12.17 1.17 -3.23
CA GLU A 69 -12.04 1.62 -1.83
C GLU A 69 -13.04 0.91 -0.89
N ASN A 70 -14.24 0.65 -1.41
CA ASN A 70 -15.38 0.05 -0.73
C ASN A 70 -15.37 -1.48 -0.87
N LEU A 71 -14.19 -2.10 -0.98
CA LEU A 71 -13.98 -3.56 -1.06
C LEU A 71 -14.87 -4.39 -0.11
N LEU A 72 -15.14 -3.86 1.08
CA LEU A 72 -15.92 -4.51 2.12
C LEU A 72 -17.45 -4.36 1.97
N ALA A 73 -17.92 -3.56 1.02
CA ALA A 73 -19.33 -3.46 0.60
C ALA A 73 -19.70 -4.66 -0.28
N PHE A 74 -19.65 -5.86 0.30
CA PHE A 74 -19.77 -7.13 -0.41
C PHE A 74 -21.01 -7.90 0.03
N ALA A 75 -21.84 -8.32 -0.95
CA ALA A 75 -23.19 -8.83 -0.73
C ALA A 75 -23.28 -10.13 0.09
N ASP A 76 -22.17 -10.86 0.20
CA ASP A 76 -22.11 -12.10 0.96
C ASP A 76 -21.75 -11.91 2.44
N PHE A 77 -21.36 -10.69 2.83
CA PHE A 77 -21.26 -10.32 4.24
C PHE A 77 -22.64 -10.12 4.87
N ASP A 78 -22.77 -10.50 6.14
CA ASP A 78 -24.00 -10.30 6.89
C ASP A 78 -24.26 -8.82 7.13
N ALA A 79 -25.54 -8.41 7.05
CA ALA A 79 -25.97 -7.04 7.32
C ALA A 79 -25.16 -5.96 6.57
N THR A 80 -24.78 -6.28 5.32
CA THR A 80 -24.12 -5.38 4.38
C THR A 80 -25.05 -5.15 3.19
N PHE A 81 -25.31 -3.89 2.90
CA PHE A 81 -26.18 -3.41 1.81
C PHE A 81 -25.78 -1.96 1.51
N ASP A 82 -26.02 -1.51 0.29
CA ASP A 82 -25.86 -0.09 -0.01
C ASP A 82 -26.96 0.72 0.70
N THR A 83 -26.58 1.77 1.43
CA THR A 83 -27.50 2.55 2.24
C THR A 83 -28.22 3.65 1.46
N GLU A 84 -27.65 4.13 0.34
CA GLU A 84 -28.19 5.25 -0.43
C GLU A 84 -27.71 5.24 -1.89
N GLY A 85 -28.57 5.61 -2.84
CA GLY A 85 -28.12 5.83 -4.23
C GLY A 85 -27.16 7.01 -4.36
N LEU A 86 -26.06 6.82 -5.10
CA LEU A 86 -25.02 7.82 -5.35
C LEU A 86 -25.48 8.86 -6.39
N ASN A 87 -25.68 10.11 -5.96
CA ASN A 87 -26.28 11.18 -6.77
C ASN A 87 -25.47 12.49 -6.82
N ARG A 88 -24.29 12.56 -6.19
CA ARG A 88 -23.50 13.81 -6.12
C ARG A 88 -22.77 14.10 -7.43
N GLU A 89 -22.49 15.38 -7.68
CA GLU A 89 -21.76 15.84 -8.86
C GLU A 89 -20.25 15.74 -8.61
N GLY A 90 -19.52 14.98 -9.44
CA GLY A 90 -18.08 14.77 -9.31
C GLY A 90 -17.70 13.35 -8.84
N GLU A 91 -18.62 12.67 -8.16
CA GLU A 91 -18.49 11.30 -7.67
C GLU A 91 -19.11 10.28 -8.67
N ALA A 92 -18.93 8.98 -8.40
CA ALA A 92 -19.63 7.93 -9.16
C ALA A 92 -21.16 8.11 -9.04
N LYS A 93 -21.88 7.87 -10.14
CA LYS A 93 -23.35 7.99 -10.20
C LYS A 93 -23.99 6.62 -10.40
N GLY A 94 -24.96 6.26 -9.57
CA GLY A 94 -25.57 4.94 -9.65
C GLY A 94 -26.79 4.74 -8.76
N ARG A 95 -27.56 3.70 -9.06
CA ARG A 95 -28.45 3.07 -8.06
C ARG A 95 -27.57 2.36 -7.01
N GLU A 96 -28.19 1.96 -5.91
CA GLU A 96 -27.61 1.06 -4.91
C GLU A 96 -26.70 0.01 -5.58
N PHE A 97 -25.42 0.01 -5.24
CA PHE A 97 -24.37 -0.83 -5.80
C PHE A 97 -23.67 -1.59 -4.68
N ILE A 98 -23.65 -2.91 -4.78
CA ILE A 98 -22.98 -3.79 -3.82
C ILE A 98 -22.17 -4.83 -4.57
N HIS A 99 -20.97 -5.10 -4.07
CA HIS A 99 -20.04 -5.98 -4.75
C HIS A 99 -20.48 -7.44 -4.74
N HIS A 100 -20.14 -8.13 -5.82
CA HIS A 100 -20.30 -9.59 -5.92
C HIS A 100 -19.01 -10.31 -6.36
N TYR A 101 -18.11 -9.62 -7.07
CA TYR A 101 -16.88 -10.17 -7.65
C TYR A 101 -17.12 -11.46 -8.46
N ARG A 102 -18.26 -11.55 -9.15
CA ARG A 102 -18.65 -12.74 -9.94
C ARG A 102 -17.59 -13.16 -10.97
N PRO A 103 -16.91 -12.23 -11.67
CA PRO A 103 -15.83 -12.59 -12.60
C PRO A 103 -14.70 -13.38 -11.96
N HIS A 104 -14.55 -13.29 -10.63
CA HIS A 104 -13.53 -13.97 -9.86
C HIS A 104 -13.98 -15.28 -9.20
N GLU A 105 -15.25 -15.68 -9.31
CA GLU A 105 -15.69 -17.00 -8.81
C GLU A 105 -14.91 -18.16 -9.48
N GLN A 106 -14.41 -17.95 -10.71
CA GLN A 106 -13.56 -18.90 -11.42
C GLN A 106 -12.16 -19.08 -10.81
N ASP A 107 -11.70 -18.10 -10.03
CA ASP A 107 -10.38 -18.11 -9.38
C ASP A 107 -10.42 -18.78 -8.01
N TRP A 108 -11.61 -19.03 -7.46
CA TRP A 108 -11.79 -19.80 -6.23
C TRP A 108 -11.40 -21.26 -6.47
N LYS A 109 -10.53 -21.80 -5.62
CA LYS A 109 -9.94 -23.15 -5.74
C LYS A 109 -10.49 -24.05 -4.62
N PRO A 110 -10.62 -25.38 -4.86
CA PRO A 110 -10.96 -26.32 -3.80
C PRO A 110 -9.98 -26.24 -2.62
N GLY A 111 -10.51 -25.96 -1.43
CA GLY A 111 -9.71 -25.75 -0.21
C GLY A 111 -9.68 -24.30 0.26
N ASP A 112 -10.03 -23.35 -0.61
CA ASP A 112 -10.20 -21.95 -0.25
C ASP A 112 -11.40 -21.77 0.69
N PRO A 113 -11.36 -20.74 1.57
CA PRO A 113 -12.46 -20.48 2.47
C PRO A 113 -13.74 -20.10 1.73
N SER A 114 -14.87 -20.44 2.33
CA SER A 114 -16.21 -19.94 2.01
C SER A 114 -17.09 -20.18 3.24
N TRP A 115 -18.21 -19.47 3.34
CA TRP A 115 -19.14 -19.61 4.48
C TRP A 115 -20.58 -19.86 4.01
N LYS A 116 -21.44 -20.26 4.95
CA LYS A 116 -22.91 -20.40 4.77
C LYS A 116 -23.36 -21.03 3.44
N GLY A 117 -22.69 -22.10 3.00
CA GLY A 117 -23.07 -22.83 1.78
C GLY A 117 -22.52 -22.25 0.47
N GLY A 118 -21.37 -21.57 0.52
CA GLY A 118 -20.64 -21.11 -0.67
C GLY A 118 -20.56 -19.60 -0.84
N LYS A 119 -21.01 -18.83 0.16
CA LYS A 119 -20.77 -17.39 0.23
C LYS A 119 -19.28 -17.08 0.33
N GLY A 120 -18.88 -15.95 -0.23
CA GLY A 120 -17.51 -15.45 -0.17
C GLY A 120 -16.64 -15.80 -1.37
N LYS A 121 -17.09 -16.70 -2.24
CA LYS A 121 -16.25 -17.22 -3.33
C LYS A 121 -15.76 -16.16 -4.30
N GLY A 122 -16.59 -15.15 -4.62
CA GLY A 122 -16.20 -14.05 -5.49
C GLY A 122 -15.00 -13.29 -4.93
N LEU A 123 -15.11 -12.76 -3.71
CA LEU A 123 -14.04 -11.98 -3.07
C LEU A 123 -12.79 -12.82 -2.78
N ILE A 124 -12.95 -14.06 -2.30
CA ILE A 124 -11.81 -14.97 -2.07
C ILE A 124 -11.09 -15.28 -3.40
N GLY A 125 -11.84 -15.52 -4.47
CA GLY A 125 -11.28 -15.67 -5.81
C GLY A 125 -10.59 -14.40 -6.33
N ALA A 126 -11.12 -13.22 -6.00
CA ALA A 126 -10.51 -11.95 -6.42
C ALA A 126 -9.11 -11.79 -5.80
N PHE A 127 -8.97 -12.12 -4.52
CA PHE A 127 -7.67 -12.17 -3.84
C PHE A 127 -6.73 -13.22 -4.46
N ASN A 128 -7.24 -14.40 -4.83
CA ASN A 128 -6.43 -15.40 -5.55
C ASN A 128 -5.91 -14.86 -6.88
N TYR A 129 -6.76 -14.18 -7.64
CA TYR A 129 -6.35 -13.59 -8.91
C TYR A 129 -5.23 -12.57 -8.73
N LEU A 130 -5.37 -11.62 -7.79
CA LEU A 130 -4.31 -10.64 -7.50
C LEU A 130 -3.01 -11.32 -7.10
N ALA A 131 -3.06 -12.31 -6.20
CA ALA A 131 -1.90 -13.07 -5.79
C ALA A 131 -1.24 -13.82 -6.97
N ASP A 132 -2.05 -14.43 -7.86
CA ASP A 132 -1.57 -15.12 -9.06
C ASP A 132 -0.91 -14.14 -10.05
N GLN A 133 -1.36 -12.89 -10.11
CA GLN A 133 -0.69 -11.80 -10.85
C GLN A 133 0.58 -11.27 -10.17
N GLY A 134 0.87 -11.70 -8.94
CA GLY A 134 2.03 -11.28 -8.15
C GLY A 134 1.83 -9.98 -7.39
N MET A 135 0.59 -9.51 -7.24
CA MET A 135 0.26 -8.39 -6.37
C MET A 135 0.24 -8.85 -4.91
N ASN A 136 0.66 -7.98 -4.01
CA ASN A 136 0.93 -8.30 -2.61
C ASN A 136 0.37 -7.26 -1.64
N SER A 137 -0.54 -6.39 -2.09
CA SER A 137 -1.14 -5.33 -1.27
C SER A 137 -2.56 -5.03 -1.74
N VAL A 138 -3.46 -4.71 -0.80
CA VAL A 138 -4.83 -4.28 -1.09
C VAL A 138 -5.22 -3.18 -0.09
N TYR A 139 -5.61 -2.03 -0.63
CA TYR A 139 -6.28 -0.94 0.06
C TYR A 139 -7.75 -1.26 0.31
N PHE A 140 -8.27 -0.82 1.45
CA PHE A 140 -9.71 -0.81 1.70
C PHE A 140 -10.07 0.12 2.87
N ILE A 141 -11.25 0.70 2.78
CA ILE A 141 -11.86 1.46 3.87
C ILE A 141 -12.64 0.51 4.78
N THR A 142 -12.68 0.84 6.07
CA THR A 142 -13.50 0.11 7.08
C THR A 142 -14.73 0.87 7.53
N TYR A 143 -14.89 2.12 7.09
CA TYR A 143 -15.98 3.02 7.43
C TYR A 143 -16.10 4.19 6.44
N ASN A 144 -17.23 4.30 5.72
CA ASN A 144 -17.53 5.40 4.76
C ASN A 144 -18.95 6.02 4.88
N LEU A 145 -19.72 5.70 5.94
CA LEU A 145 -21.16 6.06 5.99
C LEU A 145 -21.48 7.55 6.08
N ASP A 146 -20.70 8.32 6.84
CA ASP A 146 -21.02 9.72 7.17
C ASP A 146 -20.55 10.69 6.08
N GLY A 147 -21.05 10.46 4.87
CA GLY A 147 -20.82 11.33 3.73
C GLY A 147 -19.74 10.88 2.77
N GLY A 148 -19.05 9.76 3.03
CA GLY A 148 -18.06 9.17 2.13
C GLY A 148 -18.65 8.78 0.77
N ASP A 149 -17.78 8.38 -0.14
CA ASP A 149 -18.09 8.22 -1.55
C ASP A 149 -18.99 7.01 -1.81
N GLY A 150 -18.72 5.87 -1.18
CA GLY A 150 -19.55 4.66 -1.28
C GLY A 150 -20.75 4.57 -0.31
N LYS A 151 -20.63 5.09 0.92
CA LYS A 151 -21.63 4.99 2.01
C LYS A 151 -22.21 3.59 2.28
N ASP A 152 -21.39 2.57 2.17
CA ASP A 152 -21.78 1.16 2.10
C ASP A 152 -20.87 0.23 2.92
N VAL A 153 -19.85 0.77 3.58
CA VAL A 153 -18.91 0.06 4.47
C VAL A 153 -19.03 0.53 5.91
N TRP A 154 -19.27 -0.41 6.82
CA TRP A 154 -19.26 -0.16 8.26
C TRP A 154 -19.10 -1.43 9.11
N PRO A 155 -18.51 -1.33 10.31
CA PRO A 155 -18.29 -2.48 11.19
C PRO A 155 -19.45 -2.69 12.20
N TRP A 156 -20.42 -1.79 12.26
CA TRP A 156 -21.52 -1.81 13.24
C TRP A 156 -22.71 -2.68 12.84
N THR A 157 -23.60 -2.92 13.80
CA THR A 157 -24.85 -3.69 13.59
C THR A 157 -25.86 -2.98 12.71
N ASP A 158 -25.75 -1.66 12.55
CA ASP A 158 -26.66 -0.82 11.77
C ASP A 158 -25.90 0.42 11.25
N PRO A 159 -26.22 0.96 10.07
CA PRO A 159 -25.60 2.18 9.56
C PRO A 159 -25.72 3.41 10.47
N LYS A 160 -26.70 3.47 11.37
CA LYS A 160 -26.87 4.58 12.33
C LYS A 160 -26.24 4.32 13.70
N GLU A 161 -25.63 3.16 13.89
CA GLU A 161 -24.98 2.76 15.14
C GLU A 161 -23.48 3.10 15.12
N ARG A 162 -22.90 3.44 16.28
CA ARG A 162 -21.46 3.78 16.44
C ARG A 162 -20.80 3.10 17.64
N PHE A 163 -21.55 2.32 18.42
CA PHE A 163 -21.10 1.69 19.65
C PHE A 163 -21.29 0.17 19.70
N ARG A 164 -22.05 -0.43 18.79
CA ARG A 164 -22.30 -1.87 18.74
C ARG A 164 -21.81 -2.45 17.43
N PHE A 165 -20.82 -3.34 17.53
CA PHE A 165 -20.16 -3.97 16.40
C PHE A 165 -20.88 -5.25 15.99
N ASP A 166 -20.95 -5.49 14.68
CA ASP A 166 -21.52 -6.72 14.14
C ASP A 166 -20.45 -7.81 14.13
N CYS A 167 -20.46 -8.64 15.18
CA CYS A 167 -19.48 -9.73 15.29
C CYS A 167 -19.58 -10.73 14.12
N SER A 168 -20.78 -10.98 13.57
CA SER A 168 -20.94 -11.94 12.47
C SER A 168 -20.31 -11.43 11.17
N LYS A 169 -20.55 -10.16 10.85
CA LYS A 169 -19.90 -9.47 9.71
C LYS A 169 -18.39 -9.42 9.89
N LEU A 170 -17.92 -8.98 11.05
CA LEU A 170 -16.49 -8.82 11.30
C LEU A 170 -15.74 -10.15 11.32
N ASP A 171 -16.37 -11.25 11.77
CA ASP A 171 -15.79 -12.60 11.64
C ASP A 171 -15.66 -13.01 10.16
N GLN A 172 -16.55 -12.54 9.28
CA GLN A 172 -16.47 -12.81 7.84
C GLN A 172 -15.40 -11.95 7.15
N TRP A 173 -15.21 -10.71 7.58
CA TRP A 173 -14.04 -9.91 7.17
C TRP A 173 -12.75 -10.65 7.55
N ASN A 174 -12.67 -11.21 8.76
CA ASN A 174 -11.52 -11.98 9.21
C ASN A 174 -11.22 -13.19 8.33
N ILE A 175 -12.24 -13.86 7.79
CA ILE A 175 -12.03 -14.98 6.84
C ILE A 175 -11.27 -14.51 5.60
N VAL A 176 -11.59 -13.32 5.08
CA VAL A 176 -10.92 -12.73 3.92
C VAL A 176 -9.49 -12.31 4.28
N PHE A 177 -9.31 -11.69 5.45
CA PHE A 177 -8.00 -11.22 5.91
C PHE A 177 -7.05 -12.38 6.26
N ASP A 178 -7.55 -13.47 6.85
CA ASP A 178 -6.80 -14.72 7.03
C ASP A 178 -6.35 -15.31 5.70
N HIS A 179 -7.19 -15.19 4.66
CA HIS A 179 -6.84 -15.62 3.31
C HIS A 179 -5.77 -14.73 2.68
N ALA A 180 -5.86 -13.42 2.86
CA ALA A 180 -4.81 -12.46 2.45
C ALA A 180 -3.46 -12.80 3.08
N ASP A 181 -3.42 -13.11 4.38
CA ASP A 181 -2.21 -13.54 5.11
C ASP A 181 -1.59 -14.80 4.48
N ARG A 182 -2.41 -15.78 4.05
CA ARG A 182 -1.96 -17.02 3.37
C ARG A 182 -1.47 -16.76 1.95
N LEU A 183 -2.02 -15.78 1.26
CA LEU A 183 -1.57 -15.38 -0.07
C LEU A 183 -0.33 -14.48 -0.02
N GLY A 184 -0.05 -13.87 1.13
CA GLY A 184 1.02 -12.88 1.28
C GLY A 184 0.62 -11.51 0.72
N ILE A 185 -0.62 -11.11 0.98
CA ILE A 185 -1.19 -9.81 0.64
C ILE A 185 -1.25 -8.95 1.91
N LEU A 186 -0.61 -7.78 1.86
CA LEU A 186 -0.69 -6.75 2.88
C LEU A 186 -2.05 -6.06 2.83
N LEU A 187 -2.65 -5.88 3.99
CA LEU A 187 -3.92 -5.18 4.20
C LEU A 187 -3.61 -3.72 4.55
N HIS A 188 -3.85 -2.81 3.60
CA HIS A 188 -3.70 -1.38 3.79
C HIS A 188 -5.06 -0.80 4.21
N ASN A 189 -5.25 -0.67 5.52
CA ASN A 189 -6.52 -0.29 6.11
C ASN A 189 -6.65 1.23 6.24
N ILE A 190 -7.73 1.77 5.70
CA ILE A 190 -8.04 3.18 5.79
C ILE A 190 -9.17 3.40 6.78
N GLY A 191 -8.89 4.23 7.78
CA GLY A 191 -9.81 4.43 8.88
C GLY A 191 -11.04 5.26 8.53
N GLN A 192 -10.94 6.14 7.53
CA GLN A 192 -11.90 7.19 7.19
C GLN A 192 -11.50 7.91 5.88
N GLU A 193 -12.43 8.61 5.28
CA GLU A 193 -12.25 9.56 4.17
C GLU A 193 -12.35 11.01 4.66
N GLN A 194 -12.05 11.94 3.77
CA GLN A 194 -12.25 13.37 3.95
C GLN A 194 -13.67 13.71 4.44
N GLU A 195 -14.69 13.10 3.86
CA GLU A 195 -16.09 13.44 4.08
C GLU A 195 -16.58 12.99 5.46
N ASN A 196 -16.03 11.89 5.97
CA ASN A 196 -16.47 11.26 7.20
C ASN A 196 -15.46 11.36 8.35
N ASP A 197 -14.33 12.05 8.16
CA ASP A 197 -13.29 12.20 9.18
C ASP A 197 -13.77 13.01 10.41
N GLN A 198 -14.88 13.74 10.27
CA GLN A 198 -15.60 14.40 11.36
C GLN A 198 -16.77 13.57 11.91
N GLY A 199 -17.15 12.48 11.25
CA GLY A 199 -18.35 11.68 11.57
C GLY A 199 -18.28 11.01 12.94
N LEU A 200 -17.09 10.59 13.37
CA LEU A 200 -16.87 10.10 14.74
C LEU A 200 -16.42 11.25 15.64
N ASP A 201 -17.22 11.54 16.66
CA ASP A 201 -16.93 12.52 17.72
C ASP A 201 -16.56 13.94 17.22
N GLY A 202 -17.05 14.37 16.05
CA GLY A 202 -16.68 15.68 15.48
C GLY A 202 -15.20 15.79 15.13
N GLY A 203 -14.56 14.67 14.75
CA GLY A 203 -13.15 14.60 14.40
C GLY A 203 -12.21 14.44 15.59
N GLU A 204 -12.71 14.39 16.81
CA GLU A 204 -11.88 14.19 18.00
C GLU A 204 -11.60 12.70 18.27
N LEU A 205 -10.58 12.42 19.10
CA LEU A 205 -10.37 11.10 19.68
C LEU A 205 -11.34 10.87 20.86
N GLY A 206 -12.63 10.97 20.55
CA GLY A 206 -13.72 10.82 21.51
C GLY A 206 -14.16 9.36 21.70
N PRO A 207 -15.29 9.15 22.41
CA PRO A 207 -15.76 7.81 22.74
C PRO A 207 -16.06 6.89 21.55
N GLN A 208 -16.59 7.40 20.44
CA GLN A 208 -16.90 6.59 19.26
C GLN A 208 -15.63 6.14 18.55
N ARG A 209 -14.71 7.08 18.29
CA ARG A 209 -13.43 6.82 17.62
C ARG A 209 -12.52 5.93 18.45
N LYS A 210 -12.45 6.17 19.77
CA LYS A 210 -11.70 5.30 20.68
C LYS A 210 -12.20 3.87 20.65
N LEU A 211 -13.52 3.67 20.60
CA LEU A 211 -14.11 2.34 20.55
C LEU A 211 -13.90 1.68 19.19
N TYR A 212 -14.02 2.45 18.11
CA TYR A 212 -13.72 2.02 16.74
C TYR A 212 -12.29 1.48 16.59
N TYR A 213 -11.27 2.26 16.98
CA TYR A 213 -9.89 1.77 16.91
C TYR A 213 -9.63 0.59 17.84
N ARG A 214 -10.20 0.56 19.05
CA ARG A 214 -10.05 -0.59 19.96
C ARG A 214 -10.61 -1.86 19.35
N GLU A 215 -11.77 -1.79 18.72
CA GLU A 215 -12.38 -2.95 18.09
C GLU A 215 -11.53 -3.44 16.90
N LEU A 216 -11.16 -2.54 15.98
CA LEU A 216 -10.38 -2.93 14.80
C LEU A 216 -9.03 -3.51 15.19
N VAL A 217 -8.31 -2.89 16.12
CA VAL A 217 -7.01 -3.38 16.60
C VAL A 217 -7.18 -4.72 17.32
N ALA A 218 -8.10 -4.83 18.28
CA ALA A 218 -8.30 -6.08 19.02
C ALA A 218 -8.70 -7.24 18.12
N ARG A 219 -9.44 -6.95 17.04
CA ARG A 219 -9.93 -7.96 16.13
C ARG A 219 -8.93 -8.34 15.04
N PHE A 220 -8.24 -7.37 14.44
CA PHE A 220 -7.50 -7.58 13.19
C PHE A 220 -5.99 -7.39 13.30
N ALA A 221 -5.46 -6.76 14.36
CA ALA A 221 -4.01 -6.54 14.46
C ALA A 221 -3.19 -7.85 14.56
N HIS A 222 -3.82 -9.00 14.73
CA HIS A 222 -3.10 -10.29 14.71
C HIS A 222 -2.70 -10.75 13.29
N HIS A 223 -3.19 -10.10 12.24
CA HIS A 223 -2.75 -10.34 10.86
C HIS A 223 -1.31 -9.85 10.66
N ARG A 224 -0.56 -10.52 9.78
CA ARG A 224 0.89 -10.30 9.66
C ARG A 224 1.25 -9.15 8.75
N GLY A 225 0.42 -8.87 7.75
CA GLY A 225 0.62 -7.73 6.85
C GLY A 225 -0.50 -6.73 7.05
N TRP A 226 -0.29 -5.73 7.90
CA TRP A 226 -1.26 -4.67 8.14
C TRP A 226 -0.58 -3.30 8.15
N VAL A 227 -1.21 -2.31 7.54
CA VAL A 227 -0.84 -0.89 7.63
C VAL A 227 -2.07 -0.10 8.04
N TRP A 228 -1.97 0.67 9.12
CA TRP A 228 -3.00 1.59 9.55
C TRP A 228 -2.82 2.93 8.84
N ASN A 229 -3.78 3.35 8.03
CA ASN A 229 -3.82 4.69 7.46
C ASN A 229 -4.84 5.54 8.20
N LEU A 230 -4.41 6.72 8.66
CA LEU A 230 -5.25 7.62 9.46
C LEU A 230 -6.44 8.19 8.67
N GLY A 231 -6.40 8.14 7.34
CA GLY A 231 -7.53 8.46 6.48
C GLY A 231 -7.11 9.06 5.15
N GLU A 232 -7.99 8.93 4.16
CA GLU A 232 -7.87 9.55 2.85
C GLU A 232 -8.12 11.07 2.93
N GLU A 233 -7.43 11.82 2.07
CA GLU A 233 -7.52 13.28 1.96
C GLU A 233 -7.70 14.04 3.29
N ASN A 234 -7.05 13.55 4.35
CA ASN A 234 -7.48 13.76 5.73
C ASN A 234 -7.47 15.25 6.17
N THR A 235 -8.59 15.78 6.68
CA THR A 235 -8.67 17.16 7.23
C THR A 235 -8.52 17.28 8.74
N ASN A 236 -8.38 16.18 9.49
CA ASN A 236 -8.11 16.26 10.92
C ASN A 236 -6.87 17.14 11.21
N SER A 237 -6.88 17.88 12.32
CA SER A 237 -5.71 18.69 12.71
C SER A 237 -4.48 17.84 13.02
N ASP A 238 -3.29 18.44 13.00
CA ASP A 238 -2.05 17.75 13.39
C ASP A 238 -2.12 17.13 14.78
N ALA A 239 -2.82 17.80 15.71
CA ALA A 239 -3.03 17.29 17.06
C ALA A 239 -3.92 16.04 17.08
N GLN A 240 -4.98 16.02 16.29
CA GLN A 240 -5.87 14.87 16.13
C GLN A 240 -5.12 13.70 15.47
N ARG A 241 -4.42 13.91 14.35
CA ARG A 241 -3.61 12.88 13.68
C ARG A 241 -2.59 12.24 14.62
N LYS A 242 -1.86 13.07 15.39
CA LYS A 242 -0.92 12.59 16.41
C LYS A 242 -1.62 11.78 17.50
N ALA A 243 -2.77 12.25 17.99
CA ALA A 243 -3.55 11.52 18.99
C ALA A 243 -4.03 10.15 18.46
N PHE A 244 -4.47 10.08 17.21
CA PHE A 244 -4.93 8.84 16.59
C PHE A 244 -3.78 7.84 16.43
N ALA A 245 -2.67 8.28 15.84
CA ALA A 245 -1.48 7.46 15.64
C ALA A 245 -0.95 6.88 16.97
N ARG A 246 -0.84 7.73 18.01
CA ARG A 246 -0.45 7.27 19.34
C ARG A 246 -1.42 6.26 19.90
N TYR A 247 -2.72 6.49 19.78
CA TYR A 247 -3.73 5.62 20.36
C TYR A 247 -3.76 4.25 19.68
N ILE A 248 -3.58 4.19 18.35
CA ILE A 248 -3.40 2.93 17.63
C ILE A 248 -2.15 2.21 18.13
N HIS A 249 -1.01 2.90 18.27
CA HIS A 249 0.22 2.32 18.79
C HIS A 249 0.06 1.79 20.23
N ASP A 250 -0.59 2.54 21.12
CA ASP A 250 -0.83 2.14 22.51
C ASP A 250 -1.74 0.88 22.60
N LEU A 251 -2.49 0.55 21.53
CA LEU A 251 -3.40 -0.59 21.45
C LEU A 251 -2.82 -1.79 20.71
N ASP A 252 -2.06 -1.57 19.62
CA ASP A 252 -1.59 -2.61 18.72
C ASP A 252 -0.31 -3.27 19.26
N PRO A 253 -0.37 -4.51 19.77
CA PRO A 253 0.77 -5.14 20.42
C PRO A 253 1.82 -5.65 19.43
N TYR A 254 1.61 -5.49 18.12
CA TYR A 254 2.49 -5.98 17.06
C TYR A 254 3.22 -4.87 16.31
N ASP A 255 2.98 -3.60 16.69
CA ASP A 255 3.64 -2.42 16.11
C ASP A 255 3.49 -2.31 14.58
N HIS A 256 2.28 -2.51 14.07
CA HIS A 256 2.01 -2.27 12.65
C HIS A 256 2.29 -0.80 12.27
N PRO A 257 2.80 -0.55 11.06
CA PRO A 257 3.03 0.80 10.59
C PRO A 257 1.74 1.63 10.53
N VAL A 258 1.86 2.90 10.95
CA VAL A 258 0.85 3.94 10.82
C VAL A 258 1.30 4.97 9.79
N VAL A 259 0.46 5.23 8.79
CA VAL A 259 0.68 6.19 7.70
C VAL A 259 -0.50 7.16 7.59
N VAL A 260 -0.37 8.17 6.75
CA VAL A 260 -1.44 9.14 6.48
C VAL A 260 -1.46 9.53 5.01
N HIS A 261 -2.64 9.62 4.44
CA HIS A 261 -2.90 10.12 3.08
C HIS A 261 -3.31 11.61 3.11
N THR A 262 -3.09 12.33 2.01
CA THR A 262 -3.47 13.75 1.89
C THR A 262 -3.71 14.16 0.44
N PHE A 263 -4.50 15.22 0.26
CA PHE A 263 -4.70 15.89 -1.02
C PHE A 263 -3.42 16.22 -1.80
N PRO A 264 -3.50 16.27 -3.15
CA PRO A 264 -2.41 16.77 -3.97
C PRO A 264 -2.04 18.19 -3.59
N GLY A 265 -0.74 18.43 -3.34
CA GLY A 265 -0.21 19.75 -3.01
C GLY A 265 -0.37 20.16 -1.55
N GLN A 266 -1.06 19.39 -0.70
CA GLN A 266 -1.15 19.66 0.74
C GLN A 266 -0.08 18.95 1.57
N TYR A 267 0.86 18.23 0.93
CA TYR A 267 1.91 17.47 1.60
C TYR A 267 2.70 18.30 2.64
N GLU A 268 3.00 19.58 2.33
CA GLU A 268 3.70 20.46 3.28
C GLU A 268 2.88 20.78 4.52
N GLN A 269 1.57 20.95 4.35
CA GLN A 269 0.65 21.24 5.45
C GLN A 269 0.41 19.99 6.31
N VAL A 270 0.28 18.81 5.71
CA VAL A 270 -0.10 17.58 6.43
C VAL A 270 1.11 16.80 6.91
N TYR A 271 2.14 16.61 6.08
CA TYR A 271 3.28 15.76 6.43
C TYR A 271 4.33 16.49 7.26
N ARG A 272 4.68 17.74 6.94
CA ARG A 272 5.77 18.44 7.64
C ARG A 272 5.59 18.51 9.16
N PRO A 273 4.38 18.79 9.70
CA PRO A 273 4.17 18.82 11.16
C PRO A 273 4.30 17.46 11.86
N LEU A 274 4.29 16.37 11.09
CA LEU A 274 4.37 14.99 11.59
C LEU A 274 5.80 14.42 11.52
N LEU A 275 6.73 15.09 10.84
CA LEU A 275 8.13 14.69 10.79
C LEU A 275 8.72 14.55 12.20
N GLY A 276 9.38 13.41 12.45
CA GLY A 276 9.99 13.10 13.75
C GLY A 276 8.99 12.67 14.84
N TYR A 277 7.69 12.57 14.52
CA TYR A 277 6.73 11.99 15.45
C TYR A 277 6.87 10.47 15.50
N GLU A 278 7.10 9.90 16.68
CA GLU A 278 7.48 8.50 16.87
C GLU A 278 6.44 7.49 16.36
N TRP A 279 5.16 7.87 16.44
CA TRP A 279 4.03 7.00 16.15
C TRP A 279 3.50 7.11 14.71
N LEU A 280 4.19 7.85 13.83
CA LEU A 280 3.89 7.89 12.40
C LEU A 280 5.11 7.43 11.60
N GLN A 281 4.96 6.36 10.82
CA GLN A 281 6.06 5.71 10.10
C GLN A 281 6.08 6.00 8.61
N GLY A 282 5.06 6.64 8.05
CA GLY A 282 5.03 6.89 6.62
C GLY A 282 3.93 7.79 6.10
N VAL A 283 3.90 7.89 4.78
CA VAL A 283 2.95 8.68 4.00
C VAL A 283 2.43 7.84 2.84
N SER A 284 1.20 8.18 2.45
CA SER A 284 0.43 7.57 1.36
C SER A 284 0.19 8.68 0.32
N LEU A 285 0.97 8.68 -0.77
CA LEU A 285 1.01 9.79 -1.72
C LEU A 285 -0.12 9.70 -2.76
N GLN A 286 -0.78 10.83 -2.97
CA GLN A 286 -1.61 11.14 -4.13
C GLN A 286 -0.91 12.22 -4.96
N THR A 287 -0.31 11.89 -6.11
CA THR A 287 0.51 12.88 -6.81
C THR A 287 0.77 12.62 -8.30
N MET A 288 0.97 13.71 -9.05
CA MET A 288 1.50 13.67 -10.41
C MET A 288 3.04 13.79 -10.48
N ASP A 289 3.68 14.25 -9.41
CA ASP A 289 5.13 14.51 -9.38
C ASP A 289 5.84 13.44 -8.53
N THR A 290 5.51 12.18 -8.81
CA THR A 290 5.81 11.02 -7.96
C THR A 290 7.26 10.92 -7.56
N HIS A 291 8.20 10.98 -8.51
CA HIS A 291 9.61 10.81 -8.20
C HIS A 291 10.10 11.92 -7.25
N GLU A 292 9.81 13.18 -7.57
CA GLU A 292 10.22 14.33 -6.75
C GLU A 292 9.62 14.28 -5.34
N GLN A 293 8.31 14.00 -5.22
CA GLN A 293 7.67 13.87 -3.91
C GLN A 293 8.23 12.69 -3.11
N THR A 294 8.51 11.56 -3.78
CA THR A 294 9.08 10.39 -3.12
C THR A 294 10.47 10.70 -2.55
N VAL A 295 11.36 11.27 -3.38
CA VAL A 295 12.72 11.67 -2.95
C VAL A 295 12.65 12.69 -1.82
N LYS A 296 11.77 13.69 -1.93
CA LYS A 296 11.57 14.73 -0.93
C LYS A 296 11.17 14.15 0.42
N TRP A 297 10.11 13.36 0.48
CA TRP A 297 9.60 12.85 1.77
C TRP A 297 10.48 11.76 2.37
N ALA A 298 11.16 10.95 1.55
CA ALA A 298 12.20 10.05 2.03
C ALA A 298 13.38 10.82 2.64
N THR A 299 13.79 11.94 2.02
CA THR A 299 14.90 12.77 2.49
C THR A 299 14.55 13.55 3.76
N GLU A 300 13.42 14.27 3.77
CA GLU A 300 13.02 15.12 4.89
C GLU A 300 12.72 14.30 6.15
N SER A 301 12.08 13.13 6.00
CA SER A 301 11.86 12.20 7.12
C SER A 301 13.18 11.65 7.67
N THR A 302 14.11 11.28 6.79
CA THR A 302 15.47 10.85 7.20
C THR A 302 16.17 11.94 8.03
N LYS A 303 16.09 13.20 7.60
CA LYS A 303 16.64 14.34 8.37
C LYS A 303 15.96 14.52 9.72
N ALA A 304 14.68 14.17 9.82
CA ALA A 304 13.91 14.20 11.05
C ALA A 304 14.14 12.97 11.97
N GLY A 305 15.02 12.04 11.59
CA GLY A 305 15.51 10.94 12.43
C GLY A 305 14.94 9.55 12.11
N ARG A 306 14.00 9.44 11.16
CA ARG A 306 13.45 8.16 10.69
C ARG A 306 13.10 8.26 9.21
N ARG A 307 13.68 7.42 8.36
CA ARG A 307 13.27 7.38 6.94
C ARG A 307 11.88 6.75 6.85
N TRP A 308 10.92 7.55 6.40
CA TRP A 308 9.53 7.12 6.26
C TRP A 308 9.33 6.09 5.16
N LEU A 309 8.32 5.24 5.37
CA LEU A 309 7.66 4.49 4.32
C LEU A 309 6.95 5.49 3.41
N VAL A 310 7.37 5.58 2.14
CA VAL A 310 6.74 6.48 1.17
C VAL A 310 6.05 5.65 0.12
N PHE A 311 4.75 5.47 0.30
CA PHE A 311 3.89 4.76 -0.63
C PHE A 311 3.31 5.73 -1.68
N LEU A 312 3.10 5.24 -2.90
CA LEU A 312 2.31 5.93 -3.91
C LEU A 312 1.02 5.16 -4.13
N ASP A 313 -0.09 5.74 -3.74
CA ASP A 313 -1.36 5.00 -3.66
C ASP A 313 -2.32 5.54 -4.72
N GLU A 314 -2.31 6.86 -4.91
CA GLU A 314 -3.13 7.50 -5.94
C GLU A 314 -2.31 8.31 -6.95
N VAL A 315 -2.66 8.13 -8.23
CA VAL A 315 -2.07 8.78 -9.39
C VAL A 315 -3.15 9.34 -10.31
N ALA A 316 -2.77 10.21 -11.24
CA ALA A 316 -3.66 10.87 -12.19
C ALA A 316 -4.59 11.90 -11.53
N GLN A 317 -5.57 12.38 -12.30
CA GLN A 317 -6.69 13.15 -11.78
C GLN A 317 -7.63 12.19 -11.05
N ALA A 318 -8.25 12.64 -9.96
CA ALA A 318 -9.14 11.83 -9.12
C ALA A 318 -10.27 11.15 -9.93
N ASP A 319 -10.73 11.71 -11.05
CA ASP A 319 -11.76 11.09 -11.89
C ASP A 319 -11.22 10.03 -12.86
N ILE A 320 -9.91 9.99 -13.13
CA ILE A 320 -9.30 9.13 -14.16
C ILE A 320 -8.59 7.91 -13.57
N GLY A 321 -7.75 8.09 -12.54
CA GLY A 321 -6.89 7.04 -12.00
C GLY A 321 -6.07 6.27 -13.06
N VAL A 322 -5.82 5.00 -12.81
CA VAL A 322 -5.30 4.03 -13.78
C VAL A 322 -6.45 3.49 -14.61
N LYS A 323 -6.40 3.77 -15.92
CA LYS A 323 -7.42 3.35 -16.87
C LYS A 323 -7.44 1.82 -17.04
N PRO A 324 -8.55 1.23 -17.50
CA PRO A 324 -8.56 -0.16 -17.94
C PRO A 324 -7.61 -0.41 -19.13
N ASP A 325 -7.14 -1.64 -19.29
CA ASP A 325 -6.32 -2.07 -20.43
C ASP A 325 -7.00 -1.84 -21.78
N ALA A 326 -8.33 -1.81 -21.82
CA ALA A 326 -9.10 -1.50 -23.02
C ALA A 326 -8.91 -0.04 -23.50
N ASP A 327 -8.60 0.86 -22.58
CA ASP A 327 -8.46 2.30 -22.80
C ASP A 327 -7.00 2.76 -22.82
N ASP A 328 -6.13 2.12 -22.02
CA ASP A 328 -4.68 2.28 -22.04
C ASP A 328 -4.00 0.90 -21.95
N PRO A 329 -3.79 0.19 -23.08
CA PRO A 329 -3.22 -1.14 -23.06
C PRO A 329 -1.72 -1.17 -22.72
N ALA A 330 -1.03 -0.03 -22.81
CA ALA A 330 0.42 0.04 -22.65
C ALA A 330 0.83 0.54 -21.26
N HIS A 331 0.01 1.38 -20.61
CA HIS A 331 0.30 2.02 -19.32
C HIS A 331 1.68 2.69 -19.30
N ASP A 332 2.16 3.20 -20.45
CA ASP A 332 3.54 3.70 -20.60
C ASP A 332 3.80 4.88 -19.65
N GLU A 333 2.82 5.78 -19.48
CA GLU A 333 2.92 6.89 -18.53
C GLU A 333 2.93 6.40 -17.09
N ILE A 334 1.96 5.55 -16.70
CA ILE A 334 1.84 5.01 -15.34
C ILE A 334 3.11 4.24 -14.94
N ARG A 335 3.59 3.36 -15.81
CA ARG A 335 4.85 2.65 -15.59
C ARG A 335 6.01 3.62 -15.43
N SER A 336 6.22 4.50 -16.40
CA SER A 336 7.47 5.26 -16.47
C SER A 336 7.54 6.39 -15.46
N ARG A 337 6.45 7.13 -15.27
CA ARG A 337 6.40 8.30 -14.39
C ARG A 337 6.12 7.94 -12.94
N HIS A 338 5.28 6.93 -12.70
CA HIS A 338 4.72 6.65 -11.37
C HIS A 338 5.33 5.41 -10.73
N LEU A 339 5.22 4.24 -11.37
CA LEU A 339 5.79 2.99 -10.83
C LEU A 339 7.31 3.10 -10.64
N TRP A 340 8.04 3.33 -11.73
CA TRP A 340 9.50 3.50 -11.64
C TRP A 340 9.87 4.80 -10.94
N GLY A 341 9.04 5.84 -11.03
CA GLY A 341 9.25 7.10 -10.30
C GLY A 341 9.31 6.92 -8.79
N ASN A 342 8.34 6.21 -8.19
CA ASN A 342 8.32 5.95 -6.75
C ASN A 342 9.47 5.01 -6.35
N LEU A 343 9.62 3.88 -7.04
CA LEU A 343 10.62 2.89 -6.68
C LEU A 343 12.04 3.46 -6.79
N MET A 344 12.36 4.18 -7.87
CA MET A 344 13.66 4.86 -8.04
C MET A 344 13.83 6.08 -7.14
N GLY A 345 12.74 6.66 -6.64
CA GLY A 345 12.77 7.70 -5.60
C GLY A 345 13.08 7.14 -4.20
N GLY A 346 13.23 5.82 -4.09
CA GLY A 346 13.45 5.15 -2.81
C GLY A 346 12.17 4.98 -1.99
N GLY A 347 11.00 4.94 -2.66
CA GLY A 347 9.70 4.66 -2.06
C GLY A 347 9.51 3.19 -1.71
N ALA A 348 8.50 2.92 -0.89
CA ALA A 348 8.23 1.61 -0.31
C ALA A 348 7.22 0.76 -1.11
N GLY A 349 6.82 1.22 -2.30
CA GLY A 349 5.93 0.51 -3.20
C GLY A 349 4.71 1.34 -3.62
N VAL A 350 3.83 0.71 -4.40
CA VAL A 350 2.70 1.36 -5.05
C VAL A 350 1.40 0.59 -4.90
N GLU A 351 0.27 1.29 -4.88
CA GLU A 351 -1.07 0.77 -5.16
C GLU A 351 -1.68 1.54 -6.34
N TRP A 352 -2.71 0.98 -6.98
CA TRP A 352 -3.33 1.59 -8.17
C TRP A 352 -4.80 1.90 -7.96
N TYR A 353 -5.09 3.19 -7.89
CA TYR A 353 -6.43 3.79 -7.88
C TYR A 353 -7.04 3.86 -9.29
N PHE A 354 -8.36 3.66 -9.43
CA PHE A 354 -9.05 3.50 -10.72
C PHE A 354 -9.91 4.69 -11.16
N GLY A 355 -10.02 5.75 -10.35
CA GLY A 355 -10.87 6.89 -10.66
C GLY A 355 -12.35 6.54 -10.70
N TYR A 356 -13.18 7.46 -11.21
CA TYR A 356 -14.64 7.26 -11.34
C TYR A 356 -15.14 7.14 -12.78
N LYS A 357 -14.34 7.55 -13.77
CA LYS A 357 -14.79 7.77 -15.15
C LYS A 357 -14.90 6.53 -16.02
N TYR A 358 -14.02 5.55 -15.82
CA TYR A 358 -13.92 4.36 -16.67
C TYR A 358 -14.65 3.16 -16.04
N PRO A 359 -14.99 2.09 -16.77
CA PRO A 359 -15.57 0.89 -16.17
C PRO A 359 -14.65 0.23 -15.14
N ASN A 360 -15.23 -0.49 -14.17
CA ASN A 360 -14.50 -1.06 -13.03
C ASN A 360 -13.67 0.02 -12.34
N ASN A 361 -14.39 1.03 -11.84
CA ASN A 361 -13.86 2.22 -11.21
C ASN A 361 -13.69 1.99 -9.70
N ASP A 362 -13.31 3.03 -8.98
CA ASP A 362 -13.00 2.92 -7.56
C ASP A 362 -14.18 2.49 -6.66
N LEU A 363 -15.43 2.69 -7.11
CA LEU A 363 -16.61 2.25 -6.36
C LEU A 363 -17.28 1.01 -6.92
N ASN A 364 -16.96 0.63 -8.17
CA ASN A 364 -17.68 -0.42 -8.89
C ASN A 364 -16.81 -1.49 -9.56
N CYS A 365 -15.53 -1.57 -9.20
CA CYS A 365 -14.66 -2.63 -9.69
C CYS A 365 -15.16 -4.00 -9.23
N GLU A 366 -15.57 -4.82 -10.20
CA GLU A 366 -15.96 -6.23 -10.01
C GLU A 366 -14.93 -7.21 -10.58
N ASP A 367 -14.06 -6.74 -11.47
CA ASP A 367 -13.02 -7.54 -12.12
C ASP A 367 -11.68 -6.80 -12.20
N TRP A 368 -10.73 -7.23 -11.37
CA TRP A 368 -9.36 -6.74 -11.40
C TRP A 368 -8.63 -7.11 -12.69
N ARG A 369 -9.15 -8.04 -13.51
CA ARG A 369 -8.60 -8.28 -14.87
C ARG A 369 -8.72 -7.09 -15.80
N SER A 370 -9.53 -6.09 -15.46
CA SER A 370 -9.60 -4.85 -16.22
C SER A 370 -8.25 -4.12 -16.33
N ARG A 371 -7.25 -4.42 -15.46
CA ARG A 371 -5.88 -3.86 -15.50
C ARG A 371 -4.78 -4.94 -15.46
N ASP A 372 -4.98 -6.09 -16.12
CA ASP A 372 -4.01 -7.20 -16.15
C ASP A 372 -2.60 -6.76 -16.60
N GLN A 373 -2.51 -5.87 -17.59
CA GLN A 373 -1.22 -5.33 -18.04
C GLN A 373 -0.53 -4.47 -16.98
N MET A 374 -1.27 -3.71 -16.18
CA MET A 374 -0.68 -2.91 -15.11
C MET A 374 -0.15 -3.81 -13.98
N TRP A 375 -0.88 -4.88 -13.62
CA TRP A 375 -0.39 -5.86 -12.64
C TRP A 375 0.91 -6.52 -13.12
N ARG A 376 0.96 -6.92 -14.39
CA ARG A 376 2.17 -7.48 -15.00
C ARG A 376 3.36 -6.52 -14.93
N GLN A 377 3.18 -5.25 -15.28
CA GLN A 377 4.25 -4.25 -15.26
C GLN A 377 4.72 -3.95 -13.83
N THR A 378 3.79 -3.91 -12.87
CA THR A 378 4.09 -3.75 -11.44
C THR A 378 4.96 -4.91 -10.94
N ARG A 379 4.55 -6.15 -11.24
CA ARG A 379 5.34 -7.35 -10.89
C ARG A 379 6.75 -7.30 -11.49
N ILE A 380 6.89 -6.92 -12.76
CA ILE A 380 8.21 -6.80 -13.41
C ILE A 380 9.15 -5.87 -12.63
N ALA A 381 8.63 -4.72 -12.17
CA ALA A 381 9.43 -3.78 -11.40
C ALA A 381 9.77 -4.33 -10.00
N LEU A 382 8.80 -4.91 -9.30
CA LEU A 382 9.06 -5.51 -7.98
C LEU A 382 10.07 -6.66 -8.06
N ASP A 383 9.92 -7.55 -9.04
CA ASP A 383 10.86 -8.66 -9.29
C ASP A 383 12.27 -8.12 -9.57
N PHE A 384 12.40 -7.05 -10.36
CA PHE A 384 13.69 -6.41 -10.62
C PHE A 384 14.35 -5.89 -9.33
N PHE A 385 13.59 -5.22 -8.46
CA PHE A 385 14.09 -4.72 -7.18
C PHE A 385 14.52 -5.85 -6.25
N HIS A 386 13.72 -6.90 -6.12
CA HIS A 386 14.07 -8.02 -5.26
C HIS A 386 15.23 -8.87 -5.80
N GLN A 387 15.34 -9.01 -7.12
CA GLN A 387 16.33 -9.90 -7.74
C GLN A 387 17.69 -9.26 -7.94
N TYR A 388 17.74 -7.98 -8.34
CA TYR A 388 18.97 -7.35 -8.82
C TYR A 388 19.46 -6.19 -7.95
N LEU A 389 18.67 -5.69 -7.01
CA LEU A 389 19.00 -4.50 -6.22
C LEU A 389 19.19 -4.81 -4.74
N PRO A 390 20.28 -4.35 -4.11
CA PRO A 390 20.34 -4.23 -2.66
C PRO A 390 19.58 -2.97 -2.20
N PHE A 391 18.33 -2.77 -2.62
CA PHE A 391 17.62 -1.48 -2.56
C PHE A 391 17.57 -0.83 -1.16
N ARG A 392 17.56 -1.63 -0.09
CA ARG A 392 17.65 -1.17 1.31
C ARG A 392 18.93 -0.37 1.64
N GLU A 393 19.98 -0.53 0.83
CA GLU A 393 21.28 0.14 0.97
C GLU A 393 21.43 1.32 0.01
N LEU A 394 20.48 1.50 -0.91
CA LEU A 394 20.52 2.54 -1.93
C LEU A 394 19.75 3.78 -1.46
N VAL A 395 20.24 4.93 -1.89
CA VAL A 395 19.58 6.22 -1.69
C VAL A 395 19.41 6.93 -3.04
N PRO A 396 18.42 7.83 -3.17
CA PRO A 396 18.30 8.67 -4.36
C PRO A 396 19.56 9.49 -4.59
N ALA A 397 20.06 9.47 -5.83
CA ALA A 397 21.33 10.05 -6.23
C ALA A 397 21.25 10.66 -7.63
N ASP A 398 20.13 11.31 -7.98
CA ASP A 398 19.89 11.87 -9.32
C ASP A 398 20.94 12.90 -9.73
N SER A 399 21.63 13.53 -8.77
CA SER A 399 22.77 14.42 -9.04
C SER A 399 23.94 13.73 -9.75
N CYS A 400 24.02 12.40 -9.71
CA CYS A 400 25.03 11.61 -10.41
C CYS A 400 24.72 11.42 -11.90
N VAL A 401 23.50 11.72 -12.35
CA VAL A 401 23.05 11.51 -13.74
C VAL A 401 22.46 12.79 -14.33
N GLU A 402 22.18 12.78 -15.63
CA GLU A 402 21.56 13.96 -16.27
C GLU A 402 20.06 14.06 -15.96
N ALA A 403 19.56 15.29 -15.95
CA ALA A 403 18.16 15.59 -15.72
C ALA A 403 17.25 14.81 -16.69
N GLY A 404 16.18 14.23 -16.14
CA GLY A 404 15.27 13.35 -16.87
C GLY A 404 15.58 11.86 -16.74
N SER A 405 16.62 11.50 -15.98
CA SER A 405 16.91 10.13 -15.52
C SER A 405 16.77 10.07 -13.99
N PHE A 406 16.49 8.89 -13.45
CA PHE A 406 16.43 8.66 -12.00
C PHE A 406 17.55 7.73 -11.57
N CYS A 407 18.17 7.97 -10.42
CA CYS A 407 19.28 7.17 -9.92
C CYS A 407 19.08 6.77 -8.46
N LEU A 408 19.21 5.47 -8.19
CA LEU A 408 19.46 4.93 -6.85
C LEU A 408 20.93 4.49 -6.78
N ALA A 409 21.64 4.91 -5.75
CA ALA A 409 23.05 4.60 -5.62
C ALA A 409 23.48 4.21 -4.21
N LYS A 410 24.48 3.33 -4.18
CA LYS A 410 25.49 3.27 -3.12
C LYS A 410 26.78 3.76 -3.77
N GLU A 411 26.97 5.08 -3.72
CA GLU A 411 28.03 5.77 -4.45
C GLU A 411 29.39 5.06 -4.32
N GLY A 412 30.07 4.94 -5.45
CA GLY A 412 31.36 4.26 -5.59
C GLY A 412 31.30 2.74 -5.71
N SER A 413 30.11 2.12 -5.65
CA SER A 413 29.98 0.66 -5.74
C SER A 413 28.81 0.16 -6.58
N PHE A 414 27.64 0.81 -6.52
CA PHE A 414 26.42 0.34 -7.17
C PHE A 414 25.55 1.53 -7.58
N TYR A 415 25.07 1.51 -8.82
CA TYR A 415 24.11 2.50 -9.34
C TYR A 415 23.05 1.78 -10.17
N ALA A 416 21.79 2.09 -9.90
CA ALA A 416 20.67 1.76 -10.75
C ALA A 416 20.13 3.05 -11.35
N ILE A 417 20.01 3.08 -12.67
CA ILE A 417 19.68 4.29 -13.41
C ILE A 417 18.50 3.97 -14.31
N TYR A 418 17.37 4.60 -14.06
CA TYR A 418 16.21 4.50 -14.93
C TYR A 418 16.22 5.64 -15.94
N LEU A 419 16.00 5.29 -17.21
CA LEU A 419 15.97 6.20 -18.35
C LEU A 419 14.53 6.24 -18.90
N PRO A 420 13.62 7.08 -18.35
CA PRO A 420 12.22 7.17 -18.77
C PRO A 420 11.98 7.33 -20.28
N LYS A 421 12.90 8.01 -20.97
CA LYS A 421 12.84 8.31 -22.42
C LYS A 421 13.76 7.42 -23.27
N GLY A 422 14.44 6.45 -22.65
CA GLY A 422 15.46 5.65 -23.30
C GLY A 422 16.76 6.40 -23.59
N GLY A 423 17.52 5.84 -24.51
CA GLY A 423 18.76 6.40 -25.04
C GLY A 423 19.95 6.10 -24.16
N SER A 424 20.75 7.13 -23.91
CA SER A 424 21.91 7.09 -23.03
C SER A 424 21.85 8.32 -22.11
N THR A 425 22.53 8.22 -20.97
CA THR A 425 22.91 9.38 -20.15
C THR A 425 24.40 9.31 -19.79
N HIS A 426 24.86 10.26 -19.00
CA HIS A 426 26.16 10.23 -18.34
C HIS A 426 25.99 9.89 -16.86
N LEU A 427 26.88 9.04 -16.34
CA LEU A 427 27.06 8.81 -14.92
C LEU A 427 28.33 9.50 -14.45
N ASP A 428 28.24 10.36 -13.45
CA ASP A 428 29.39 10.97 -12.79
C ASP A 428 29.91 10.06 -11.67
N LEU A 429 31.09 9.48 -11.89
CA LEU A 429 31.78 8.62 -10.92
C LEU A 429 32.66 9.42 -9.95
N GLY A 430 32.66 10.75 -10.01
CA GLY A 430 33.51 11.61 -9.19
C GLY A 430 34.99 11.26 -9.37
N ASP A 431 35.73 11.14 -8.27
CA ASP A 431 37.16 10.77 -8.29
C ASP A 431 37.41 9.25 -8.34
N ASN A 432 36.37 8.43 -8.47
CA ASN A 432 36.51 6.98 -8.43
C ASN A 432 37.11 6.43 -9.74
N ALA A 433 38.36 5.98 -9.70
CA ALA A 433 39.07 5.41 -10.84
C ALA A 433 38.85 3.90 -11.06
N ALA A 434 37.85 3.30 -10.43
CA ALA A 434 37.52 1.88 -10.62
C ALA A 434 36.86 1.62 -11.99
N ASP A 435 36.97 0.37 -12.42
CA ASP A 435 36.17 -0.18 -13.52
C ASP A 435 34.81 -0.62 -12.97
N PHE A 436 33.75 -0.44 -13.75
CA PHE A 436 32.39 -0.85 -13.43
C PHE A 436 31.78 -1.61 -14.59
N ARG A 437 31.06 -2.69 -14.30
CA ARG A 437 30.26 -3.43 -15.27
C ARG A 437 28.91 -2.76 -15.49
N ILE A 438 28.48 -2.70 -16.74
CA ILE A 438 27.16 -2.20 -17.15
C ILE A 438 26.28 -3.36 -17.62
N ARG A 439 25.03 -3.36 -17.18
CA ARG A 439 23.97 -4.23 -17.72
C ARG A 439 22.67 -3.46 -17.87
N TRP A 440 21.83 -3.90 -18.80
CA TRP A 440 20.56 -3.28 -19.14
C TRP A 440 19.40 -4.21 -18.79
N PHE A 441 18.28 -3.64 -18.38
CA PHE A 441 17.04 -4.35 -18.08
C PHE A 441 15.87 -3.67 -18.78
N ASN A 442 15.00 -4.47 -19.41
CA ASN A 442 13.83 -3.99 -20.11
C ASN A 442 12.62 -3.89 -19.14
N PRO A 443 12.23 -2.69 -18.69
CA PRO A 443 11.14 -2.51 -17.73
C PRO A 443 9.76 -2.89 -18.27
N ARG A 444 9.60 -3.02 -19.59
CA ARG A 444 8.33 -3.39 -20.24
C ARG A 444 8.11 -4.90 -20.26
N GLN A 445 9.19 -5.63 -20.51
CA GLN A 445 9.13 -7.08 -20.76
C GLN A 445 9.58 -7.91 -19.56
N GLY A 446 10.45 -7.37 -18.72
CA GLY A 446 11.13 -8.09 -17.65
C GLY A 446 12.23 -9.01 -18.17
N GLY A 447 12.58 -10.03 -17.38
CA GLY A 447 13.55 -11.05 -17.74
C GLY A 447 14.96 -10.81 -17.18
N GLY A 448 15.97 -11.33 -17.90
CA GLY A 448 17.37 -11.25 -17.50
C GLY A 448 18.02 -9.91 -17.86
N LEU A 449 19.06 -9.55 -17.12
CA LEU A 449 19.96 -8.47 -17.51
C LEU A 449 20.67 -8.79 -18.82
N VAL A 450 20.80 -7.81 -19.72
CA VAL A 450 21.42 -7.93 -21.06
C VAL A 450 22.58 -6.96 -21.26
N SER A 451 23.43 -7.21 -22.25
CA SER A 451 24.51 -6.30 -22.64
C SER A 451 23.99 -5.16 -23.52
N GLY A 452 24.53 -3.96 -23.36
CA GLY A 452 24.33 -2.82 -24.27
C GLY A 452 25.56 -2.60 -25.15
N SER A 453 25.67 -1.41 -25.75
CA SER A 453 26.82 -1.06 -26.61
C SER A 453 28.13 -0.87 -25.84
N ILE A 454 28.04 -0.62 -24.52
CA ILE A 454 29.17 -0.51 -23.59
C ILE A 454 28.91 -1.50 -22.45
N GLU A 455 29.92 -2.31 -22.11
CA GLU A 455 29.83 -3.29 -21.01
C GLU A 455 30.67 -2.90 -19.79
N VAL A 456 31.64 -2.00 -19.96
CA VAL A 456 32.55 -1.55 -18.89
C VAL A 456 32.73 -0.04 -18.95
N LEU A 457 32.46 0.64 -17.83
CA LEU A 457 32.86 2.04 -17.59
C LEU A 457 34.19 2.06 -16.86
N ARG A 458 35.03 3.04 -17.18
CA ARG A 458 36.25 3.31 -16.44
C ARG A 458 36.16 4.72 -15.91
N GLY A 459 36.11 4.87 -14.59
CA GLY A 459 36.21 6.20 -13.99
C GLY A 459 37.65 6.76 -14.07
N PRO A 460 37.90 7.98 -13.56
CA PRO A 460 36.97 8.87 -12.87
C PRO A 460 36.08 9.71 -13.82
N GLY A 461 35.23 10.53 -13.22
CA GLY A 461 34.44 11.58 -13.88
C GLY A 461 33.20 11.07 -14.61
N LYS A 462 32.71 11.91 -15.53
CA LYS A 462 31.50 11.65 -16.31
C LYS A 462 31.76 10.63 -17.42
N GLN A 463 31.04 9.53 -17.38
CA GLN A 463 31.12 8.44 -18.35
C GLN A 463 29.77 8.23 -19.02
N THR A 464 29.75 8.01 -20.34
CA THR A 464 28.52 7.67 -21.07
C THR A 464 28.15 6.20 -20.83
N LEU A 465 26.86 5.92 -20.61
CA LEU A 465 26.37 4.54 -20.36
C LEU A 465 26.28 3.69 -21.64
N GLY A 466 26.34 4.32 -22.82
CA GLY A 466 26.09 3.65 -24.10
C GLY A 466 24.60 3.46 -24.39
N LEU A 467 24.28 2.67 -25.40
CA LEU A 467 22.92 2.42 -25.86
C LEU A 467 22.41 1.03 -25.42
N PRO A 468 21.09 0.88 -25.18
CA PRO A 468 20.47 -0.41 -24.95
C PRO A 468 20.57 -1.30 -26.21
N PRO A 469 20.40 -2.63 -26.06
CA PRO A 469 20.52 -3.56 -27.20
C PRO A 469 19.38 -3.44 -28.23
N ALA A 470 18.24 -2.85 -27.86
CA ALA A 470 17.08 -2.66 -28.74
C ALA A 470 16.24 -1.47 -28.26
N ASP A 471 15.35 -0.98 -29.12
CA ASP A 471 14.37 0.09 -28.85
C ASP A 471 14.98 1.27 -28.04
N PRO A 472 16.03 1.92 -28.56
CA PRO A 472 16.72 2.97 -27.82
C PRO A 472 15.84 4.18 -27.50
N GLU A 473 14.71 4.35 -28.15
CA GLU A 473 13.72 5.39 -27.87
C GLU A 473 12.71 5.03 -26.76
N LYS A 474 12.81 3.82 -26.19
CA LYS A 474 11.93 3.33 -25.11
C LYS A 474 12.67 3.26 -23.78
N ASP A 475 11.94 3.18 -22.68
CA ASP A 475 12.47 3.20 -21.32
C ASP A 475 13.44 2.05 -21.00
N TRP A 476 14.51 2.30 -20.25
CA TRP A 476 15.44 1.23 -19.84
C TRP A 476 15.94 1.46 -18.42
N VAL A 477 16.29 0.38 -17.72
CA VAL A 477 17.06 0.46 -16.49
C VAL A 477 18.48 0.00 -16.76
N VAL A 478 19.46 0.75 -16.28
CA VAL A 478 20.89 0.44 -16.36
C VAL A 478 21.39 0.13 -14.96
N LEU A 479 22.01 -1.04 -14.79
CA LEU A 479 22.75 -1.40 -13.58
C LEU A 479 24.24 -1.21 -13.83
N VAL A 480 24.88 -0.46 -12.95
CA VAL A 480 26.33 -0.19 -12.96
C VAL A 480 26.90 -0.66 -11.63
N GLU A 481 27.74 -1.69 -11.69
CA GLU A 481 28.25 -2.39 -10.52
C GLU A 481 29.77 -2.52 -10.60
N ARG A 482 30.46 -2.35 -9.48
CA ARG A 482 31.92 -2.45 -9.42
C ARG A 482 32.43 -3.89 -9.58
#